data_AF-A0A6N7SB74-F1
#
_entry.id   AF-A0A6N7SB74-F1
#
_cell.length_a   1.000
_cell.length_b   1.000
_cell.length_c   1.000
_cell.angle_alpha   90.00
_cell.angle_beta   90.00
_cell.angle_gamma   90.00
#
_symmetry.space_group_name_H-M   'P 1'
#
loop_
_entity.id
_entity.type
_entity.pdbx_description
1 polymer ?
#
loop_
_entity_poly.entity_id
_entity_poly.type
_entity_poly.pdbx_seq_one_letter_code
_entity_poly.pdbx_strand_id
1 'polypeptide(L)'
;MVTRVFGKAGQYDLEFTKTPEGLWTAAVPFVESCEYVIDLYAEDDAGNVSYYATYLLTFDSSKLQVEMMPLQYVPELIGQGYREEWID
;
A
#
# COMPACT_ATOMS: atom_id res chain seq x y z
N MET A 1 6.08 5.18 -18.17
CA MET A 1 5.12 4.10 -17.88
C MET A 1 5.45 3.55 -16.50
N VAL A 2 4.48 3.05 -15.72
CA VAL A 2 4.77 2.43 -14.41
C VAL A 2 5.47 1.09 -14.64
N THR A 3 6.67 0.95 -14.10
CA THR A 3 7.56 -0.22 -14.23
C THR A 3 7.61 -1.06 -12.98
N ARG A 4 7.34 -0.45 -11.82
CA ARG A 4 7.35 -1.12 -10.52
C ARG A 4 6.27 -0.54 -9.62
N VAL A 5 5.60 -1.41 -8.88
CA VAL A 5 4.72 -1.03 -7.77
C VAL A 5 5.23 -1.75 -6.53
N PHE A 6 5.43 -0.99 -5.46
CA PHE A 6 5.95 -1.50 -4.21
C PHE A 6 5.30 -0.76 -3.04
N GLY A 7 5.46 -1.29 -1.84
CA GLY A 7 4.74 -0.75 -0.70
C GLY A 7 5.19 -1.33 0.62
N LYS A 8 4.43 -1.00 1.66
CA LYS A 8 4.56 -1.58 2.99
C LYS A 8 3.19 -1.96 3.51
N ALA A 9 3.05 -3.15 4.08
CA ALA A 9 1.91 -3.56 4.88
C ALA A 9 2.36 -3.64 6.34
N GLY A 10 2.16 -2.56 7.10
CA GLY A 10 2.78 -2.41 8.42
C GLY A 10 4.30 -2.57 8.36
N GLN A 11 4.84 -3.63 8.98
CA GLN A 11 6.28 -3.93 8.99
C GLN A 11 6.80 -4.69 7.77
N TYR A 12 5.90 -5.19 6.91
CA TYR A 12 6.27 -6.04 5.77
C TYR A 12 6.44 -5.22 4.50
N ASP A 13 7.59 -5.36 3.84
CA ASP A 13 7.78 -4.81 2.49
C ASP A 13 6.98 -5.61 1.47
N LEU A 14 6.30 -4.90 0.57
CA LEU A 14 5.53 -5.47 -0.52
C LEU A 14 6.19 -5.15 -1.86
N GLU A 15 6.36 -6.18 -2.68
CA GLU A 15 6.77 -6.05 -4.07
C GLU A 15 5.67 -6.63 -4.95
N PHE A 16 5.17 -5.84 -5.90
CA PHE A 16 4.08 -6.28 -6.76
C PHE A 16 4.60 -6.83 -8.07
N THR A 17 3.98 -7.91 -8.53
CA THR A 17 4.20 -8.46 -9.86
C THR A 17 3.09 -8.01 -10.78
N LYS A 18 3.47 -7.54 -11.97
CA LYS A 18 2.51 -7.17 -13.02
C LYS A 18 1.96 -8.42 -13.68
N THR A 19 0.64 -8.55 -13.74
CA THR A 19 -0.04 -9.66 -14.43
C THR A 19 -0.14 -9.38 -15.93
N PRO A 20 -0.39 -10.41 -16.78
CA PRO A 20 -0.60 -10.22 -18.21
C PRO A 20 -1.76 -9.27 -18.56
N GLU A 21 -2.76 -9.18 -17.68
CA GLU A 21 -3.92 -8.30 -17.80
C GLU A 21 -3.60 -6.84 -17.42
N GLY A 22 -2.37 -6.56 -16.99
CA GLY A 22 -1.92 -5.24 -16.57
C GLY A 22 -2.27 -4.86 -15.13
N LEU A 23 -2.74 -5.82 -14.33
CA LEU A 23 -2.97 -5.64 -12.89
C LEU A 23 -1.67 -5.83 -12.11
N TRP A 24 -1.65 -5.38 -10.86
CA TRP A 24 -0.52 -5.55 -9.95
C TRP A 24 -0.97 -6.38 -8.75
N THR A 25 -0.21 -7.43 -8.42
CA THR A 25 -0.54 -8.33 -7.31
C THR A 25 0.67 -8.55 -6.40
N ALA A 26 0.42 -8.65 -5.10
CA ALA A 26 1.43 -8.97 -4.09
C ALA A 26 0.83 -9.96 -3.08
N ALA A 27 1.68 -10.81 -2.51
CA ALA A 27 1.31 -11.63 -1.37
C ALA A 27 1.66 -10.86 -0.09
N VAL A 28 0.68 -10.72 0.80
CA VAL A 28 0.87 -10.11 2.12
C VAL A 28 0.94 -11.23 3.17
N PRO A 29 1.96 -11.25 4.04
CA PRO A 29 2.03 -12.23 5.13
C PRO A 29 0.80 -12.16 6.01
N PHE A 30 0.30 -13.32 6.46
CA PHE A 30 -0.82 -13.39 7.39
C PHE A 30 -0.40 -12.91 8.79
N VAL A 31 -1.18 -12.02 9.39
CA VAL A 31 -1.12 -11.66 10.81
C VAL A 31 -2.46 -11.97 11.49
N GLU A 32 -2.41 -12.29 12.78
CA GLU A 32 -3.59 -12.70 13.57
C GLU A 32 -4.66 -11.61 13.69
N SER A 33 -4.28 -10.33 13.66
CA SER A 33 -5.24 -9.23 13.65
C SER A 33 -6.05 -9.18 12.36
N CYS A 34 -5.51 -9.71 11.26
CA CYS A 34 -6.03 -9.53 9.90
C CYS A 34 -6.25 -8.06 9.50
N GLU A 35 -5.48 -7.15 10.09
CA GLU A 35 -5.53 -5.71 9.82
C GLU A 35 -4.19 -5.24 9.26
N TYR A 36 -4.23 -4.48 8.15
CA TYR A 36 -3.05 -3.92 7.50
C TYR A 36 -3.31 -2.50 7.05
N VAL A 37 -2.39 -1.60 7.36
CA VAL A 37 -2.25 -0.33 6.66
C VAL A 37 -1.23 -0.54 5.54
N ILE A 38 -1.64 -0.30 4.30
CA ILE A 38 -0.87 -0.59 3.10
C ILE A 38 -0.55 0.72 2.38
N ASP A 39 0.73 1.10 2.36
CA ASP A 39 1.22 2.21 1.55
C ASP A 39 1.65 1.72 0.18
N LEU A 40 1.30 2.46 -0.86
CA LEU A 40 1.62 2.13 -2.26
C LEU A 40 2.44 3.24 -2.91
N TYR A 41 3.47 2.81 -3.63
CA TYR A 41 4.36 3.65 -4.42
C TYR A 41 4.46 3.08 -5.83
N ALA A 42 4.64 3.97 -6.80
CA ALA A 42 4.87 3.60 -8.19
C ALA A 42 6.17 4.24 -8.68
N GLU A 43 6.94 3.45 -9.43
CA GLU A 43 8.15 3.88 -10.12
C GLU A 43 7.89 3.90 -11.64
N ASP A 44 8.38 4.93 -12.33
CA ASP A 44 8.32 5.01 -13.79
C ASP A 44 9.62 4.53 -14.49
N ASP A 45 9.63 4.48 -15.83
CA ASP A 45 10.82 4.08 -16.62
C ASP A 45 12.05 4.98 -16.39
N ALA A 46 11.88 6.20 -15.89
CA ALA A 46 12.96 7.12 -15.59
C ALA A 46 13.46 6.98 -14.13
N GLY A 47 12.89 6.05 -13.36
CA GLY A 47 13.21 5.83 -11.95
C GLY A 47 12.57 6.84 -11.01
N ASN A 48 11.60 7.64 -11.48
CA ASN A 48 10.88 8.55 -10.61
C ASN A 48 9.89 7.77 -9.76
N VAL A 49 9.94 7.98 -8.44
CA VAL A 49 9.04 7.36 -7.47
C VAL A 49 8.04 8.40 -6.97
N SER A 50 6.76 8.03 -6.96
CA SER A 50 5.69 8.81 -6.35
C SER A 50 4.86 7.94 -5.42
N TYR A 51 4.45 8.52 -4.29
CA TYR A 51 3.39 7.98 -3.46
C TYR A 51 2.08 7.94 -4.24
N TYR A 52 1.32 6.87 -4.06
CA TYR A 52 0.06 6.65 -4.76
C TYR A 52 -1.14 6.74 -3.81
N ALA A 53 -1.20 5.87 -2.80
CA ALA A 53 -2.31 5.79 -1.87
C ALA A 53 -1.95 4.95 -0.64
N THR A 54 -2.69 5.16 0.45
CA THR A 54 -2.70 4.30 1.63
C THR A 54 -4.07 3.66 1.77
N TYR A 55 -4.10 2.36 2.06
CA TYR A 55 -5.32 1.60 2.27
C TYR A 55 -5.33 0.93 3.63
N LEU A 56 -6.48 0.89 4.29
CA LEU A 56 -6.74 -0.01 5.41
C LEU A 56 -7.41 -1.26 4.87
N LEU A 57 -6.78 -2.42 5.09
CA LEU A 57 -7.35 -3.73 4.82
C LEU A 57 -7.70 -4.40 6.15
N THR A 58 -8.96 -4.81 6.31
CA THR A 58 -9.47 -5.47 7.52
C THR A 58 -10.22 -6.75 7.16
N PHE A 59 -10.33 -7.67 8.12
CA PHE A 59 -11.17 -8.87 8.00
C PHE A 59 -12.18 -8.95 9.15
N ASP A 60 -13.47 -8.93 8.82
CA ASP A 60 -14.55 -9.17 9.76
C ASP A 60 -14.88 -10.67 9.79
N SER A 61 -14.41 -11.36 10.82
CA SER A 61 -14.63 -12.81 11.01
C SER A 61 -16.09 -13.16 11.30
N SER A 62 -16.88 -12.22 11.85
CA SER A 62 -18.31 -12.44 12.09
C SER A 62 -19.12 -12.46 10.79
N LYS A 63 -18.60 -11.79 9.75
CA LYS A 63 -19.20 -11.71 8.40
C LYS A 63 -18.45 -12.49 7.33
N LEU A 64 -17.28 -13.05 7.66
CA LEU A 64 -16.34 -13.66 6.70
C LEU A 64 -16.02 -12.74 5.52
N GLN A 65 -15.82 -11.46 5.80
CA GLN A 65 -15.68 -10.42 4.80
C GLN A 65 -14.33 -9.71 4.93
N VAL A 66 -13.66 -9.51 3.79
CA VAL A 66 -12.50 -8.60 3.69
C VAL A 66 -13.02 -7.25 3.23
N GLU A 67 -12.52 -6.19 3.85
CA GLU A 67 -12.80 -4.81 3.46
C GLU A 67 -11.49 -4.07 3.20
N MET A 68 -11.47 -3.24 2.15
CA MET A 68 -10.33 -2.42 1.77
C MET A 68 -10.82 -0.99 1.55
N MET A 69 -10.37 -0.08 2.42
CA MET A 69 -10.80 1.32 2.42
C MET A 69 -9.61 2.23 2.09
N PRO A 70 -9.75 3.20 1.16
CA PRO A 70 -8.73 4.22 0.98
C PRO A 70 -8.70 5.09 2.24
N LEU A 71 -7.52 5.23 2.84
CA LEU A 71 -7.30 6.23 3.87
C LEU A 71 -6.97 7.55 3.18
N GLN A 72 -7.60 8.65 3.61
CA GLN A 72 -7.20 9.99 3.18
C GLN A 72 -5.91 10.35 3.91
N TYR A 73 -4.82 9.74 3.47
CA TYR A 73 -3.48 9.99 3.96
C TYR A 73 -2.75 10.85 2.93
N VAL A 74 -2.33 12.04 3.34
CA VAL A 74 -1.47 12.93 2.57
C VAL A 74 -0.07 12.84 3.19
N PRO A 75 0.85 12.05 2.64
CA PRO A 75 2.23 12.11 3.10
C PRO A 75 2.76 13.50 2.79
N GLU A 76 3.05 14.28 3.83
CA GLU A 76 3.73 15.55 3.66
C GLU A 76 5.23 15.25 3.45
N LEU A 77 5.74 15.60 2.28
CA LEU A 77 7.17 15.45 1.98
C LEU A 77 7.94 16.51 2.77
N ILE A 78 8.58 16.11 3.87
CA ILE A 78 9.42 17.02 4.66
C ILE A 78 10.89 16.77 4.29
N GLY A 79 11.36 17.46 3.26
CA GLY A 79 12.75 17.37 2.78
C GLY A 79 13.01 16.10 1.96
N GLN A 80 13.96 15.26 2.39
CA GLN A 80 14.26 13.94 1.78
C GLN A 80 13.64 12.77 2.56
N GLY A 81 12.68 13.02 3.46
CA GLY A 81 12.02 12.00 4.27
C GLY A 81 10.52 12.20 4.36
N TYR A 82 9.83 11.14 4.82
CA TYR A 82 8.39 11.13 5.08
C TYR A 82 8.14 11.30 6.58
N ARG A 83 7.16 12.13 6.97
CA ARG A 83 6.65 12.23 8.34
C ARG A 83 5.21 11.72 8.37
N GLU A 84 4.93 10.81 9.29
CA GLU A 84 3.61 10.23 9.48
C GLU A 84 2.78 11.12 10.42
N GLU A 85 1.73 11.75 9.90
CA GLU A 85 0.72 12.43 10.73
C GLU A 85 -0.67 11.91 10.39
N TRP A 86 -1.40 11.47 11.42
CA TRP A 86 -2.80 11.07 11.33
C TRP A 86 -3.66 12.33 11.39
N ILE A 87 -4.58 12.51 10.44
CA ILE A 87 -5.59 13.58 10.49
C ILE A 87 -6.77 13.06 11.31
N ASP A 88 -7.09 13.75 12.41
CA ASP A 88 -8.29 13.55 13.25
C ASP A 88 -9.61 13.84 12.50
#